data_AF-A0A838KJR2-F1
#
_entry.id   AF-A0A838KJR2-F1
#
_cell.length_a   1.000
_cell.length_b   1.000
_cell.length_c   1.000
_cell.angle_alpha   90.00
_cell.angle_beta   90.00
_cell.angle_gamma   90.00
#
_symmetry.space_group_name_H-M   'P 1'
#
loop_
_entity.id
_entity.type
_entity.pdbx_description
1 polymer ?
#
loop_
_entity_poly.entity_id
_entity_poly.type
_entity_poly.pdbx_seq_one_letter_code
_entity_poly.pdbx_strand_id
1 'polypeptide(L)'
;MEIFRWIGRNQAFIMERLIEHVQLAFWPIVFALVLALPIGWVVARVGWVTGPGLAFSGLLYSIPSLALFMALPGFLGLGFLDPLNVVIALTIYAFSLLLRSVVDGLSSVSEETKIAATALGFTPFGRFLRVELPNAA
;
A
#
# COMPACT_ATOMS: atom_id res chain seq x y z
N MET A 1 -10.42 24.15 -31.56
CA MET A 1 -9.40 25.10 -31.05
C MET A 1 -9.68 25.64 -29.65
N GLU A 2 -10.93 25.76 -29.20
CA GLU A 2 -11.27 26.39 -27.89
C GLU A 2 -10.68 25.68 -26.66
N ILE A 3 -10.62 24.34 -26.64
CA ILE A 3 -10.09 23.58 -25.49
C ILE A 3 -8.61 23.89 -25.22
N PHE A 4 -7.79 23.97 -26.27
CA PHE A 4 -6.35 24.23 -26.15
C PHE A 4 -6.07 25.64 -25.65
N ARG A 5 -6.89 26.62 -26.07
CA ARG A 5 -6.83 27.98 -25.54
C ARG A 5 -7.26 28.04 -24.08
N TRP A 6 -8.29 27.28 -23.69
CA TRP A 6 -8.70 27.19 -22.28
C TRP A 6 -7.60 26.55 -21.43
N ILE A 7 -7.01 25.44 -21.87
CA ILE A 7 -5.89 24.78 -21.16
C ILE A 7 -4.73 25.75 -20.98
N GLY A 8 -4.32 26.45 -22.05
CA GLY A 8 -3.25 27.45 -21.99
C GLY A 8 -3.50 28.58 -20.98
N ARG A 9 -4.76 29.01 -20.80
CA ARG A 9 -5.14 30.03 -19.81
C ARG A 9 -5.26 29.50 -18.38
N ASN A 10 -5.55 28.21 -18.21
CA ASN A 10 -5.81 27.58 -16.91
C ASN A 10 -4.64 26.69 -16.44
N GLN A 11 -3.45 26.82 -17.02
CA GLN A 11 -2.30 25.98 -16.66
C GLN A 11 -1.98 26.02 -15.17
N ALA A 12 -2.04 27.20 -14.55
CA ALA A 12 -1.79 27.35 -13.11
C ALA A 12 -2.82 26.58 -12.27
N PHE A 13 -4.11 26.72 -12.59
CA PHE A 13 -5.19 26.00 -11.94
C PHE A 13 -5.06 24.47 -12.10
N ILE A 14 -4.74 24.01 -13.31
CA ILE A 14 -4.53 22.58 -13.59
C ILE A 14 -3.34 22.05 -12.78
N MET A 15 -2.24 22.80 -12.74
CA MET A 15 -1.05 22.39 -11.99
C MET A 15 -1.32 22.32 -10.49
N GLU A 16 -2.06 23.29 -9.94
CA GLU A 16 -2.47 23.31 -8.54
C GLU A 16 -3.32 22.07 -8.19
N ARG A 17 -4.37 21.79 -8.98
CA ARG A 17 -5.23 20.61 -8.77
C ARG A 17 -4.45 19.29 -8.96
N LEU A 18 -3.49 19.25 -9.88
CA LEU A 18 -2.61 18.10 -10.05
C LEU A 18 -1.75 17.86 -8.81
N ILE A 19 -1.17 18.92 -8.24
CA ILE A 19 -0.36 18.81 -7.02
C ILE A 19 -1.22 18.31 -5.85
N GLU A 20 -2.42 18.85 -5.67
CA GLU A 20 -3.36 18.36 -4.66
C GLU A 20 -3.69 16.87 -4.85
N HIS A 21 -3.95 16.46 -6.09
CA HIS A 21 -4.21 15.06 -6.40
C HIS A 21 -3.00 14.17 -6.09
N VAL A 22 -1.79 14.59 -6.45
CA VAL A 22 -0.55 13.87 -6.15
C VAL A 22 -0.38 13.74 -4.64
N GLN A 23 -0.63 14.79 -3.86
CA GLN A 23 -0.54 14.72 -2.40
C GLN A 23 -1.57 13.75 -1.81
N LEU A 24 -2.82 13.81 -2.27
CA LEU A 24 -3.89 12.92 -1.84
C LEU A 24 -3.67 11.45 -2.24
N ALA A 25 -2.93 11.18 -3.32
CA ALA A 25 -2.58 9.83 -3.74
C ALA A 25 -1.29 9.31 -3.09
N PHE A 26 -0.29 10.18 -2.93
CA PHE A 26 1.03 9.81 -2.43
C PHE A 26 0.99 9.32 -0.99
N TRP A 27 0.37 10.08 -0.08
CA TRP A 27 0.37 9.74 1.34
C TRP A 27 -0.31 8.40 1.66
N PRO A 28 -1.49 8.08 1.12
CA PRO A 28 -2.10 6.78 1.34
C PRO A 28 -1.25 5.61 0.89
N ILE A 29 -0.59 5.73 -0.27
CA ILE A 29 0.28 4.69 -0.81
C ILE A 29 1.50 4.50 0.09
N VAL A 30 2.12 5.59 0.55
CA VAL A 30 3.27 5.53 1.45
C VAL A 30 2.89 4.85 2.76
N PHE A 31 1.79 5.27 3.41
CA PHE A 31 1.34 4.64 4.65
C PHE A 31 0.97 3.18 4.45
N ALA A 32 0.26 2.86 3.36
CA ALA A 32 -0.10 1.49 3.04
C ALA A 32 1.14 0.61 2.82
N LEU A 33 2.16 1.13 2.13
CA LEU A 33 3.42 0.42 1.91
C LEU A 33 4.19 0.20 3.21
N VAL A 34 4.29 1.24 4.05
CA VAL A 34 4.95 1.18 5.36
C VAL A 34 4.30 0.14 6.28
N LEU A 35 2.98 -0.07 6.16
CA LEU A 35 2.24 -1.11 6.88
C LEU A 35 2.35 -2.49 6.19
N ALA A 36 2.22 -2.53 4.86
CA ALA A 36 2.20 -3.76 4.09
C ALA A 36 3.54 -4.49 4.10
N LEU A 37 4.68 -3.78 4.11
CA LEU A 37 6.00 -4.40 4.16
C LEU A 37 6.24 -5.24 5.44
N PRO A 38 6.11 -4.70 6.67
CA PRO A 38 6.33 -5.49 7.88
C PRO A 38 5.24 -6.56 8.08
N ILE A 39 3.97 -6.23 7.82
CA ILE A 39 2.87 -7.20 7.98
C ILE A 39 3.02 -8.31 6.94
N GLY A 40 3.26 -7.96 5.67
CA GLY A 40 3.48 -8.90 4.57
C GLY A 40 4.70 -9.78 4.79
N TRP A 41 5.79 -9.25 5.36
CA TRP A 41 6.95 -10.04 5.76
C TRP A 41 6.61 -11.11 6.80
N VAL A 42 5.84 -10.76 7.83
CA VAL A 42 5.36 -11.73 8.83
C VAL A 42 4.43 -12.76 8.19
N VAL A 43 3.51 -12.32 7.34
CA VAL A 43 2.53 -13.18 6.66
C VAL A 43 3.20 -14.16 5.69
N ALA A 44 4.21 -13.73 4.95
CA ALA A 44 4.97 -14.56 4.01
C ALA A 44 5.86 -15.58 4.75
N ARG A 45 6.37 -15.21 5.92
CA ARG A 45 7.26 -16.07 6.71
C ARG A 45 6.51 -17.16 7.48
N VAL A 46 5.30 -16.86 7.94
CA VAL A 46 4.53 -17.74 8.81
C VAL A 46 3.42 -18.41 7.99
N GLY A 47 3.72 -19.56 7.40
CA GLY A 47 2.87 -20.20 6.38
C GLY A 47 1.40 -20.44 6.78
N TRP A 48 1.11 -20.62 8.08
CA TRP A 48 -0.28 -20.82 8.54
C TRP A 48 -1.10 -19.52 8.59
N VAL A 49 -0.47 -18.34 8.68
CA VAL A 49 -1.19 -17.04 8.60
C VAL A 49 -1.30 -16.51 7.18
N THR A 50 -0.62 -17.11 6.20
CA THR A 50 -0.67 -16.68 4.79
C THR A 50 -2.09 -16.73 4.24
N GLY A 51 -2.78 -17.86 4.40
CA GLY A 51 -4.18 -18.00 3.98
C GLY A 51 -5.11 -16.98 4.63
N PRO A 52 -5.21 -16.93 5.98
CA PRO A 52 -6.02 -15.96 6.69
C PRO A 52 -5.67 -14.49 6.39
N GLY A 53 -4.38 -14.16 6.29
CA GLY A 53 -3.91 -12.81 5.99
C GLY A 53 -4.33 -12.35 4.60
N LEU A 54 -4.17 -13.20 3.58
CA LEU A 54 -4.61 -12.89 2.22
C LEU A 54 -6.14 -12.88 2.09
N ALA A 55 -6.85 -13.71 2.85
CA ALA A 55 -8.32 -13.69 2.89
C ALA A 55 -8.83 -12.39 3.52
N PHE A 56 -8.25 -11.96 4.65
CA PHE A 56 -8.56 -10.68 5.28
C PHE A 56 -8.30 -9.50 4.34
N SER A 57 -7.15 -9.51 3.65
CA SER A 57 -6.84 -8.53 2.61
C SER A 57 -7.91 -8.48 1.51
N GLY A 58 -8.37 -9.65 1.05
CA GLY A 58 -9.43 -9.75 0.06
C GLY A 58 -10.78 -9.23 0.56
N LEU A 59 -11.11 -9.47 1.82
CA LEU A 59 -12.32 -8.91 2.45
C LEU A 59 -12.25 -7.39 2.51
N LEU A 60 -11.13 -6.82 2.95
CA LEU A 60 -10.96 -5.36 2.95
C LEU A 60 -11.05 -4.77 1.54
N TYR A 61 -10.45 -5.42 0.55
CA TYR A 61 -10.52 -5.00 -0.85
C TYR A 61 -11.95 -5.05 -1.42
N SER A 62 -12.79 -5.98 -0.93
CA SER A 62 -14.18 -6.04 -1.34
C SER A 62 -15.03 -4.85 -0.87
N ILE A 63 -14.54 -4.10 0.13
CA ILE A 63 -15.18 -2.86 0.58
C ILE A 63 -14.78 -1.74 -0.40
N PRO A 64 -15.73 -1.13 -1.14
CA PRO A 64 -15.41 -0.05 -2.04
C PRO A 64 -14.90 1.17 -1.26
N SER A 65 -13.94 1.89 -1.82
CA SER A 65 -13.34 3.08 -1.18
C SER A 65 -14.39 4.14 -0.80
N LEU A 66 -15.43 4.30 -1.62
CA LEU A 66 -16.54 5.20 -1.33
C LEU A 66 -17.30 4.80 -0.04
N ALA A 67 -17.48 3.51 0.22
CA ALA A 67 -18.13 3.05 1.44
C ALA A 67 -17.24 3.32 2.67
N LEU A 68 -15.91 3.15 2.54
CA LEU A 68 -14.97 3.51 3.62
C LEU A 68 -15.04 5.01 3.94
N PHE A 69 -15.09 5.88 2.92
CA PHE A 69 -15.24 7.33 3.11
C PHE A 69 -16.52 7.71 3.86
N MET A 70 -17.62 6.98 3.64
CA MET A 70 -18.89 7.22 4.32
C MET A 70 -18.93 6.61 5.73
N ALA A 71 -18.27 5.48 5.95
CA ALA A 71 -18.32 4.77 7.23
C ALA A 71 -17.38 5.39 8.29
N LEU A 72 -16.13 5.65 7.92
CA LEU A 72 -15.08 6.09 8.86
C LEU A 72 -15.39 7.37 9.65
N PRO A 73 -16.01 8.42 9.08
CA PRO A 73 -16.39 9.63 9.81
C PRO A 73 -17.17 9.34 11.11
N GLY A 74 -18.13 8.41 11.06
CA GLY A 74 -18.93 8.03 12.21
C GLY A 74 -18.14 7.30 13.31
N PHE A 75 -17.08 6.58 12.95
CA PHE A 75 -16.21 5.87 13.89
C PHE A 75 -15.09 6.75 14.46
N LEU A 76 -14.55 7.66 13.65
CA LEU A 76 -13.36 8.46 13.98
C LEU A 76 -13.70 9.89 14.41
N GLY A 77 -14.95 10.32 14.29
CA GLY A 77 -15.38 11.70 14.58
C GLY A 77 -14.85 12.72 13.57
N LEU A 78 -14.49 12.28 12.35
CA LEU A 78 -13.97 13.12 11.27
C LEU A 78 -15.10 13.63 10.37
N GLY A 79 -14.82 14.65 9.55
CA GLY A 79 -15.73 15.05 8.47
C GLY A 79 -15.64 14.12 7.26
N PHE A 80 -16.72 14.01 6.47
CA PHE A 80 -16.73 13.20 5.24
C PHE A 80 -15.66 13.65 4.23
N LEU A 81 -15.48 14.97 4.08
CA LEU A 81 -14.51 15.59 3.19
C LEU A 81 -13.20 15.97 3.90
N ASP A 82 -12.99 15.48 5.13
CA ASP A 82 -11.75 15.72 5.86
C ASP A 82 -10.59 15.02 5.13
N PRO A 83 -9.48 15.72 4.80
CA PRO A 83 -8.31 15.10 4.17
C PRO A 83 -7.79 13.88 4.94
N LEU A 84 -7.92 13.87 6.27
CA LEU A 84 -7.48 12.77 7.11
C LEU A 84 -8.37 11.52 6.89
N ASN A 85 -9.68 11.71 6.75
CA ASN A 85 -10.62 10.63 6.39
C ASN A 85 -10.25 10.01 5.04
N VAL A 86 -9.98 10.87 4.04
CA VAL A 86 -9.56 10.43 2.71
C VAL A 86 -8.28 9.60 2.80
N VAL A 87 -7.29 10.09 3.54
CA VAL A 87 -6.00 9.40 3.69
C VAL A 87 -6.16 8.03 4.35
N ILE A 88 -6.92 7.93 5.44
CA ILE A 88 -7.11 6.65 6.15
C ILE A 88 -7.84 5.63 5.25
N ALA A 89 -8.97 6.02 4.65
CA ALA A 89 -9.74 5.11 3.80
C ALA A 89 -8.93 4.61 2.60
N LEU A 90 -8.21 5.51 1.92
CA LEU A 90 -7.35 5.12 0.81
C LEU A 90 -6.14 4.30 1.26
N THR A 91 -5.62 4.53 2.48
CA THR A 91 -4.55 3.71 3.06
C THR A 91 -5.03 2.27 3.27
N ILE A 92 -6.23 2.08 3.83
CA ILE A 92 -6.82 0.75 4.03
C ILE A 92 -7.02 0.04 2.69
N TYR A 93 -7.56 0.75 1.71
CA TYR A 93 -7.78 0.19 0.38
C TYR A 93 -6.47 -0.20 -0.31
N ALA A 94 -5.48 0.71 -0.32
CA ALA A 94 -4.16 0.45 -0.89
C ALA A 94 -3.42 -0.66 -0.14
N PHE A 95 -3.53 -0.73 1.18
CA PHE A 95 -2.95 -1.80 2.00
C PHE A 95 -3.51 -3.17 1.59
N SER A 96 -4.82 -3.24 1.33
CA SER A 96 -5.51 -4.47 0.94
C SER A 96 -5.01 -5.03 -0.40
N LEU A 97 -4.61 -4.15 -1.31
CA LEU A 97 -3.95 -4.51 -2.58
C LEU A 97 -2.48 -4.86 -2.36
N LEU A 98 -1.74 -3.99 -1.66
CA LEU A 98 -0.30 -4.11 -1.48
C LEU A 98 0.12 -5.33 -0.66
N LEU A 99 -0.66 -5.71 0.37
CA LEU A 99 -0.32 -6.85 1.21
C LEU A 99 -0.17 -8.13 0.38
N ARG A 100 -1.06 -8.35 -0.60
CA ARG A 100 -0.95 -9.48 -1.52
C ARG A 100 0.32 -9.40 -2.36
N SER A 101 0.57 -8.27 -3.01
CA SER A 101 1.78 -8.09 -3.83
C SER A 101 3.07 -8.27 -3.03
N VAL A 102 3.12 -7.78 -1.78
CA VAL A 102 4.27 -7.96 -0.89
C VAL A 102 4.46 -9.43 -0.52
N VAL A 103 3.38 -10.13 -0.13
CA VAL A 103 3.46 -11.54 0.23
C VAL A 103 3.90 -12.39 -0.97
N ASP A 104 3.33 -12.15 -2.15
CA ASP A 104 3.66 -12.87 -3.38
C ASP A 104 5.13 -12.61 -3.77
N GLY A 105 5.58 -11.35 -3.77
CA GLY A 105 6.95 -10.99 -4.10
C GLY A 105 7.98 -11.54 -3.10
N LEU A 106 7.70 -11.49 -1.79
CA LEU A 106 8.60 -12.08 -0.79
C LEU A 106 8.65 -13.61 -0.87
N SER A 107 7.52 -14.23 -1.28
CA SER A 107 7.43 -15.68 -1.46
C SER A 107 8.09 -16.16 -2.76
N SER A 108 8.30 -15.28 -3.75
CA SER A 108 8.96 -15.62 -5.02
C SER A 108 10.48 -15.82 -4.88
N VAL A 109 11.08 -15.30 -3.80
CA VAL A 109 12.50 -15.52 -3.47
C VAL A 109 12.76 -17.00 -3.16
N SER A 110 13.72 -17.62 -3.86
CA SER A 110 14.02 -19.05 -3.71
C SER A 110 14.52 -19.41 -2.31
N GLU A 111 14.13 -20.60 -1.82
CA GLU A 111 14.60 -21.11 -0.54
C GLU A 111 16.13 -21.28 -0.50
N GLU A 112 16.75 -21.67 -1.62
CA GLU A 112 18.21 -21.76 -1.74
C GLU A 112 18.88 -20.41 -1.44
N THR A 113 18.34 -19.30 -1.96
CA THR A 113 18.84 -17.94 -1.70
C THR A 113 18.69 -17.58 -0.22
N LYS A 114 17.57 -17.93 0.41
CA LYS A 114 17.33 -17.68 1.84
C LYS A 114 18.27 -18.50 2.73
N ILE A 115 18.52 -19.76 2.38
CA ILE A 115 19.45 -20.66 3.08
C ILE A 115 20.88 -20.13 2.94
N ALA A 116 21.31 -19.75 1.74
CA ALA A 116 22.64 -19.18 1.49
C ALA A 116 22.88 -17.92 2.32
N ALA A 117 21.92 -16.99 2.35
CA ALA A 117 22.01 -15.80 3.19
C ALA A 117 22.09 -16.14 4.69
N THR A 118 21.33 -17.14 5.14
CA THR A 118 21.40 -17.60 6.54
C THR A 118 22.77 -18.21 6.87
N ALA A 119 23.36 -18.99 5.95
CA ALA A 119 24.69 -19.57 6.10
C ALA A 119 25.80 -18.52 6.12
N LEU A 120 25.61 -17.39 5.43
CA LEU A 120 26.50 -16.23 5.49
C LEU A 120 26.37 -15.40 6.78
N GLY A 121 25.49 -15.80 7.71
CA GLY A 121 25.35 -15.18 9.03
C GLY A 121 24.37 -14.00 9.08
N PHE A 122 23.52 -13.81 8.07
CA PHE A 122 22.50 -12.77 8.13
C PHE A 122 21.45 -13.07 9.22
N THR A 123 21.14 -12.07 10.05
CA THR A 123 19.97 -12.13 10.94
C THR A 123 18.68 -12.12 10.13
N PRO A 124 17.53 -12.56 10.66
CA PRO A 124 16.28 -12.56 9.90
C PRO A 124 15.90 -11.19 9.33
N PHE A 125 16.11 -10.11 10.08
CA PHE A 125 15.86 -8.75 9.61
C PHE A 125 16.91 -8.27 8.60
N GLY A 126 18.18 -8.62 8.79
CA GLY A 126 19.24 -8.32 7.83
C GLY A 126 19.02 -9.03 6.49
N ARG A 127 18.58 -10.29 6.53
CA ARG A 127 18.19 -11.09 5.36
C ARG A 127 16.98 -10.49 4.66
N PHE A 128 15.95 -10.09 5.41
CA PHE A 128 14.78 -9.41 4.85
C PHE A 128 15.17 -8.15 4.06
N LEU A 129 15.92 -7.24 4.67
CA LEU A 129 16.25 -5.95 4.04
C LEU A 129 17.22 -6.05 2.87
N ARG A 130 18.21 -6.96 2.94
CA ARG A 130 19.34 -7.00 1.99
C ARG A 130 19.25 -8.11 0.97
N VAL A 131 18.39 -9.11 1.18
CA VAL A 131 18.26 -10.28 0.31
C VAL A 131 16.83 -10.46 -0.15
N GLU A 132 15.87 -10.58 0.77
CA GLU A 132 14.48 -10.87 0.38
C GLU A 132 13.83 -9.68 -0.35
N LEU A 133 13.89 -8.46 0.21
CA LEU A 133 13.30 -7.27 -0.41
C LEU A 133 13.88 -6.93 -1.80
N PRO A 134 15.21 -6.92 -2.02
CA PRO A 134 15.76 -6.60 -3.35
C PRO A 134 15.54 -7.68 -4.41
N ASN A 135 15.31 -8.94 -4.00
CA ASN A 135 15.05 -10.06 -4.90
C ASN A 135 13.56 -10.42 -5.03
N ALA A 136 12.68 -9.72 -4.31
CA ALA A 136 11.24 -9.87 -4.44
C ALA A 136 10.77 -9.24 -5.75
N ALA A 137 10.27 -10.06 -6.66
CA ALA A 137 9.76 -9.67 -7.98
C ALA A 137 8.33 -10.18 -8.18
#